data_AF-A0A7V1UND5-F1
#
_entry.id   AF-A0A7V1UND5-F1
#
_cell.length_a   1.000
_cell.length_b   1.000
_cell.length_c   1.000
_cell.angle_alpha   90.00
_cell.angle_beta   90.00
_cell.angle_gamma   90.00
#
_symmetry.space_group_name_H-M   'P 1'
#
loop_
_entity.id
_entity.type
_entity.pdbx_description
1 polymer ?
#
loop_
_entity_poly.entity_id
_entity_poly.type
_entity_poly.pdbx_seq_one_letter_code
_entity_poly.pdbx_strand_id
1 'polypeptide(L)'
;MREDQEWLREILREIELILGFIEGKTRTDFDSDLMLQRAVLHSLVIIGEATSRLSEEFRSRHSNIPWKDIRAMRNILVHSYFAVDLRGRPPRKTSTRSRG
;
A
#
# COMPACT_ATOMS: atom_id res chain seq x y z
N MET A 1 -2.27 -16.88 20.46
CA MET A 1 -2.87 -15.97 19.45
C MET A 1 -2.50 -14.56 19.86
N ARG A 2 -2.07 -13.71 18.92
CA ARG A 2 -1.86 -12.28 19.21
C ARG A 2 -3.20 -11.66 19.61
N GLU A 3 -3.19 -10.79 20.62
CA GLU A 3 -4.38 -10.03 21.02
C GLU A 3 -4.73 -8.97 19.99
N ASP A 4 -6.00 -8.56 19.90
CA ASP A 4 -6.44 -7.49 18.99
C ASP A 4 -5.64 -6.20 19.18
N GLN A 5 -5.21 -5.90 20.41
CA GLN A 5 -4.34 -4.76 20.70
C GLN A 5 -3.01 -4.79 19.95
N GLU A 6 -2.41 -5.96 19.74
CA GLU A 6 -1.15 -6.08 19.02
C GLU A 6 -1.33 -5.78 17.53
N TRP A 7 -2.42 -6.26 16.93
CA TRP A 7 -2.77 -5.96 15.54
C TRP A 7 -3.09 -4.48 15.35
N LEU A 8 -3.77 -3.85 16.31
CA LEU A 8 -4.03 -2.40 16.29
C LEU A 8 -2.74 -1.59 16.37
N ARG A 9 -1.78 -1.99 17.21
CA ARG A 9 -0.47 -1.33 17.28
C ARG A 9 0.30 -1.49 15.97
N GLU A 10 0.19 -2.63 15.31
CA GLU A 10 0.82 -2.88 14.01
C GLU A 10 0.19 -2.00 12.92
N ILE A 11 -1.15 -1.92 12.86
CA ILE A 11 -1.86 -1.01 11.95
C ILE A 11 -1.42 0.45 12.19
N LEU A 12 -1.38 0.89 13.45
CA LEU A 12 -0.99 2.26 13.79
C LEU A 12 0.45 2.56 13.35
N ARG A 13 1.38 1.65 13.63
CA ARG A 13 2.78 1.78 13.21
C ARG A 13 2.92 1.92 11.70
N GLU A 14 2.21 1.12 10.93
CA GLU A 14 2.28 1.19 9.47
C GLU A 14 1.66 2.49 8.92
N ILE A 15 0.61 3.01 9.57
CA ILE A 15 0.05 4.33 9.24
C ILE A 15 1.09 5.42 9.52
N GLU A 16 1.76 5.40 10.67
CA GLU A 16 2.81 6.34 11.03
C GLU A 16 3.98 6.30 10.03
N LEU A 17 4.39 5.10 9.59
CA LEU A 17 5.41 4.93 8.57
C LEU A 17 4.99 5.55 7.23
N ILE A 18 3.76 5.28 6.76
CA ILE A 18 3.24 5.87 5.52
C ILE A 18 3.27 7.40 5.62
N LEU A 19 2.77 7.97 6.72
CA LEU A 19 2.75 9.41 6.93
C LEU A 19 4.17 10.00 6.93
N GLY A 20 5.14 9.35 7.58
CA GLY A 20 6.54 9.77 7.57
C GLY A 20 7.21 9.67 6.19
N PHE A 21 6.89 8.64 5.40
CA PHE A 21 7.45 8.48 4.05
C PHE A 21 6.98 9.57 3.07
N ILE A 22 5.73 10.01 3.21
CA ILE A 22 5.12 11.00 2.31
C ILE A 22 5.27 12.45 2.83
N GLU A 23 5.78 12.63 4.05
CA GLU A 23 5.95 13.96 4.65
C GLU A 23 6.86 14.83 3.78
N GLY A 24 6.38 16.04 3.45
CA GLY A 24 7.09 16.98 2.59
C GLY A 24 7.25 16.53 1.13
N LYS A 25 6.61 15.43 0.71
CA LYS A 25 6.62 14.94 -0.67
C LYS A 25 5.41 15.44 -1.44
N THR A 26 5.64 15.80 -2.70
CA THR A 26 4.57 16.09 -3.65
C THR A 26 4.08 14.82 -4.34
N ARG A 27 2.96 14.93 -5.06
CA ARG A 27 2.47 13.84 -5.90
C ARG A 27 3.50 13.40 -6.96
N THR A 28 4.21 14.37 -7.55
CA THR A 28 5.24 14.10 -8.55
C THR A 28 6.43 13.33 -7.96
N ASP A 29 6.85 13.69 -6.75
CA ASP A 29 7.90 12.95 -6.04
C ASP A 29 7.48 11.49 -5.85
N PHE A 30 6.26 11.25 -5.37
CA PHE A 30 5.72 9.90 -5.21
C PHE A 30 5.66 9.12 -6.53
N ASP A 31 5.12 9.71 -7.60
CA ASP A 31 4.96 9.03 -8.89
C ASP A 31 6.31 8.70 -9.57
N SER A 32 7.37 9.45 -9.24
CA SER A 32 8.72 9.26 -9.79
C SER A 32 9.62 8.35 -8.94
N ASP A 33 9.28 8.13 -7.67
CA ASP A 33 10.08 7.34 -6.72
C ASP A 33 9.47 5.95 -6.49
N LEU A 34 10.03 4.95 -7.18
CA LEU A 34 9.59 3.55 -7.06
C LEU A 34 9.82 2.98 -5.66
N MET A 35 10.85 3.44 -4.94
CA MET A 35 11.13 2.94 -3.59
C MET A 35 10.07 3.45 -2.61
N LEU A 36 9.71 4.74 -2.71
CA LEU A 36 8.64 5.34 -1.93
C LEU A 36 7.29 4.67 -2.22
N GLN A 37 6.96 4.44 -3.49
CA GLN A 37 5.75 3.69 -3.87
C GLN A 37 5.73 2.31 -3.23
N ARG A 38 6.81 1.54 -3.35
CA ARG A 38 6.92 0.20 -2.77
C ARG A 38 6.79 0.22 -1.26
N ALA A 39 7.41 1.18 -0.58
CA ALA A 39 7.32 1.33 0.87
C ALA A 39 5.86 1.57 1.32
N VAL A 40 5.16 2.54 0.71
CA VAL A 40 3.76 2.83 1.03
C VAL A 40 2.85 1.64 0.73
N LEU A 41 3.01 1.00 -0.42
CA LEU A 41 2.20 -0.16 -0.80
C LEU A 41 2.41 -1.36 0.13
N HIS A 42 3.64 -1.59 0.56
CA HIS A 42 3.96 -2.65 1.51
C HIS A 42 3.27 -2.41 2.86
N SER A 43 3.33 -1.18 3.39
CA SER A 43 2.62 -0.81 4.61
C SER A 43 1.11 -1.00 4.49
N LEU A 44 0.50 -0.63 3.35
CA LEU A 44 -0.93 -0.87 3.10
C LEU A 44 -1.29 -2.36 3.05
N VAL A 45 -0.40 -3.21 2.53
CA VAL A 45 -0.59 -4.68 2.56
C VAL A 45 -0.54 -5.21 4.00
N ILE A 46 0.40 -4.75 4.82
CA ILE A 46 0.48 -5.12 6.25
C ILE A 46 -0.78 -4.68 7.00
N ILE A 47 -1.26 -3.45 6.77
CA ILE A 47 -2.51 -2.94 7.37
C ILE A 47 -3.69 -3.85 7.02
N GLY A 48 -3.81 -4.25 5.75
CA GLY A 48 -4.87 -5.17 5.30
C GLY A 48 -4.78 -6.55 5.96
N GLU A 49 -3.57 -7.10 6.08
CA GLU A 49 -3.33 -8.38 6.76
C GLU A 49 -3.64 -8.28 8.26
N ALA A 50 -3.13 -7.27 8.98
CA ALA A 50 -3.41 -7.07 10.40
C ALA A 50 -4.92 -6.88 10.65
N THR A 51 -5.60 -6.13 9.79
CA THR A 51 -7.06 -5.98 9.84
C THR A 51 -7.78 -7.32 9.60
N SER A 52 -7.20 -8.23 8.81
CA SER A 52 -7.71 -9.59 8.59
C SER A 52 -7.66 -10.47 9.85
N ARG A 53 -6.76 -10.16 10.78
CA ARG A 53 -6.50 -10.91 12.01
C ARG A 53 -7.29 -10.43 13.22
N LEU A 54 -7.87 -9.22 13.17
CA LEU A 54 -8.76 -8.72 14.22
C LEU A 54 -9.98 -9.65 14.40
N SER A 55 -10.33 -9.90 15.67
CA SER A 55 -11.47 -10.72 16.05
C SER A 55 -12.78 -10.21 15.44
N GLU A 56 -13.74 -11.12 15.25
CA GLU A 56 -15.08 -10.74 14.79
C GLU A 56 -15.80 -9.89 15.85
N GLU A 57 -15.60 -10.19 17.13
CA GLU A 57 -16.14 -9.39 18.23
C GLU A 57 -15.67 -7.94 18.16
N PHE A 58 -14.36 -7.72 18.00
CA PHE A 58 -13.82 -6.37 17.87
C PHE A 58 -14.40 -5.64 16.65
N ARG A 59 -14.41 -6.29 15.47
CA ARG A 59 -14.92 -5.68 14.24
C ARG A 59 -16.41 -5.36 14.30
N SER A 60 -17.21 -6.22 14.94
CA SER A 60 -18.65 -5.99 15.13
C SER A 60 -18.94 -4.86 16.10
N ARG A 61 -18.17 -4.74 17.19
CA ARG A 61 -18.24 -3.60 18.13
C ARG A 61 -17.88 -2.27 17.50
N HIS A 62 -17.07 -2.29 16.45
CA HIS A 62 -16.60 -1.11 15.70
C HIS A 62 -17.12 -1.12 14.26
N SER A 63 -18.41 -1.40 14.07
CA SER A 63 -19.02 -1.59 12.74
C SER A 63 -19.09 -0.34 11.85
N ASN A 64 -18.83 0.84 12.42
CA ASN A 64 -18.70 2.10 11.67
C ASN A 64 -17.41 2.18 10.84
N ILE A 65 -16.43 1.31 11.11
CA ILE A 65 -15.18 1.24 10.36
C ILE A 65 -15.38 0.28 9.17
N PRO A 66 -14.97 0.65 7.94
CA PRO A 66 -15.15 -0.17 6.74
C PRO A 66 -14.13 -1.33 6.68
N TRP A 67 -14.20 -2.26 7.64
CA TRP A 67 -13.25 -3.38 7.77
C TRP A 67 -13.13 -4.23 6.51
N LYS A 68 -14.24 -4.42 5.78
CA LYS A 68 -14.28 -5.19 4.53
C LYS A 68 -13.44 -4.52 3.46
N ASP A 69 -13.52 -3.20 3.33
CA ASP A 69 -12.80 -2.44 2.31
C ASP A 69 -11.30 -2.38 2.64
N ILE A 70 -10.94 -2.20 3.91
CA ILE A 70 -9.54 -2.22 4.36
C ILE A 70 -8.91 -3.60 4.07
N ARG A 71 -9.65 -4.70 4.30
CA ARG A 71 -9.19 -6.05 3.93
C ARG A 71 -9.09 -6.23 2.42
N ALA A 72 -10.07 -5.74 1.67
CA ALA A 72 -10.12 -5.87 0.21
C ALA A 72 -8.99 -5.09 -0.49
N MET A 73 -8.56 -3.98 0.10
CA MET A 73 -7.44 -3.17 -0.39
C MET A 73 -6.18 -4.01 -0.62
N ARG A 74 -5.86 -4.94 0.30
CA ARG A 74 -4.74 -5.87 0.13
C ARG A 74 -4.82 -6.61 -1.21
N ASN A 75 -5.98 -7.16 -1.54
CA ASN A 75 -6.17 -7.93 -2.76
C ASN A 75 -5.97 -7.04 -4.00
N ILE A 76 -6.50 -5.83 -3.98
CA ILE A 76 -6.33 -4.86 -5.07
C ILE A 76 -4.85 -4.51 -5.25
N LEU A 77 -4.13 -4.22 -4.17
CA LEU A 77 -2.72 -3.82 -4.23
C LEU A 77 -1.80 -4.98 -4.66
N VAL A 78 -2.05 -6.18 -4.15
CA VAL A 78 -1.32 -7.39 -4.55
C VAL A 78 -1.55 -7.69 -6.03
N HIS A 79 -2.79 -7.62 -6.52
CA HIS A 79 -3.08 -7.90 -7.92
C HIS A 79 -2.72 -6.77 -8.87
N SER A 80 -2.82 -5.50 -8.46
CA SER A 80 -2.63 -4.35 -9.36
C SER A 80 -1.18 -3.88 -9.44
N TYR A 81 -0.39 -4.00 -8.38
CA TYR A 81 0.98 -3.49 -8.34
C TYR A 81 2.04 -4.59 -8.50
N PHE A 82 1.88 -5.76 -7.85
CA PHE A 82 2.83 -6.86 -8.04
C PHE A 82 2.69 -7.53 -9.41
N ALA A 83 1.54 -7.43 -10.08
CA ALA A 83 1.40 -7.89 -11.46
C ALA A 83 2.11 -6.99 -12.48
N VAL A 84 2.46 -5.75 -12.11
CA VAL A 84 3.17 -4.81 -12.99
C VAL A 84 4.68 -5.05 -12.96
N ASP A 85 5.24 -5.64 -11.89
CA ASP A 85 6.67 -5.98 -11.80
C ASP A 85 7.09 -7.20 -12.65
N LEU A 86 6.13 -7.97 -13.18
CA LEU A 86 6.41 -9.11 -14.07
C LEU A 86 6.44 -8.75 -15.56
N ARG A 87 6.01 -7.54 -15.93
CA ARG A 87 6.06 -7.05 -17.32
C ARG A 87 6.95 -5.82 -17.39
N GLY A 88 8.26 -6.10 -17.29
CA GLY A 88 9.32 -5.13 -17.53
C GLY A 88 9.00 -4.26 -18.74
N ARG A 89 8.79 -2.96 -18.49
CA ARG A 89 8.69 -1.97 -19.56
C ARG A 89 10.11 -1.65 -20.00
N PRO A 90 10.56 -1.99 -21.22
CA PRO A 90 11.85 -1.49 -21.69
C PRO A 90 11.75 0.03 -21.89
N PRO A 91 12.84 0.78 -21.66
CA PRO A 91 12.88 2.20 -21.91
C PRO A 91 12.58 2.46 -23.39
N ARG A 92 11.61 3.35 -23.67
CA ARG A 92 11.40 3.85 -25.03
C ARG A 92 12.65 4.60 -25.45
N LYS A 93 13.38 4.09 -26.45
CA LYS A 93 14.42 4.84 -27.14
C LYS A 93 13.82 6.13 -27.67
N THR A 94 14.33 7.27 -27.24
CA THR A 94 14.12 8.55 -27.93
C THR A 94 14.71 8.40 -29.33
N SER A 95 13.85 8.44 -30.35
CA SER A 95 14.28 8.52 -31.74
C SER A 95 14.91 9.89 -31.97
N THR A 96 16.22 9.90 -32.09
CA THR A 96 16.96 10.99 -32.69
C THR A 96 16.83 10.88 -34.22
N ARG A 97 16.39 11.98 -34.85
CA ARG A 97 16.75 12.46 -36.21
C ARG A 97 16.24 11.69 -37.45
N SER A 98 15.57 12.41 -38.35
CA SER A 98 16.05 12.73 -39.72
C SER A 98 14.99 13.58 -40.45
N ARG A 99 15.28 14.86 -40.71
CA ARG A 99 15.43 15.45 -42.06
C ARG A 99 14.33 15.07 -43.07
N GLY A 100 13.56 16.10 -43.44
CA GLY A 100 12.81 16.26 -44.68
C GLY A 100 12.58 17.75 -44.86
#